data_AF-A0A7W6DJG4-F1
#
_entry.id   AF-A0A7W6DJG4-F1
#
_cell.length_a   1.000
_cell.length_b   1.000
_cell.length_c   1.000
_cell.angle_alpha   90.00
_cell.angle_beta   90.00
_cell.angle_gamma   90.00
#
_symmetry.space_group_name_H-M   'P 1'
#
loop_
_entity.id
_entity.type
_entity.pdbx_description
1 polymer ?
#
loop_
_entity_poly.entity_id
_entity_poly.type
_entity_poly.pdbx_seq_one_letter_code
_entity_poly.pdbx_strand_id
1 'polypeptide(L)'
;MIDRFENGLATSIKSIDLDAATYQSGSTLTRTLNGYVDKVAGFQGRTWAGVRIRGQDITGRALDLAIPHSGSAAQQAIISQTVKYGASRGVTVNVIPFP
;
A
#
# COMPACT_ATOMS: atom_id res chain seq x y z
N MET A 1 1.23 -5.20 -6.55
CA MET A 1 1.85 -6.53 -6.76
C MET A 1 2.27 -6.99 -5.39
N ILE A 2 1.83 -8.18 -4.99
CA ILE A 2 1.90 -8.69 -3.62
C ILE A 2 3.32 -9.16 -3.31
N ASP A 3 3.79 -8.82 -2.12
CA ASP A 3 5.16 -9.08 -1.65
C ASP A 3 5.15 -10.21 -0.59
N ARG A 4 4.05 -10.36 0.14
CA ARG A 4 3.82 -11.45 1.10
C ARG A 4 2.40 -11.99 0.98
N PHE A 5 2.26 -13.32 1.01
CA PHE A 5 0.98 -13.99 1.14
C PHE A 5 1.07 -15.02 2.27
N GLU A 6 0.35 -14.76 3.36
CA GLU A 6 0.45 -15.56 4.59
C GLU A 6 -0.94 -15.69 5.20
N ASN A 7 -1.39 -16.91 5.49
CA ASN A 7 -2.69 -17.19 6.11
C ASN A 7 -3.89 -16.50 5.41
N GLY A 8 -3.84 -16.39 4.07
CA GLY A 8 -4.87 -15.75 3.26
C GLY A 8 -4.77 -14.22 3.16
N LEU A 9 -3.82 -13.60 3.86
CA LEU A 9 -3.56 -12.16 3.78
C LEU A 9 -2.57 -11.85 2.65
N ALA A 10 -3.04 -11.14 1.63
CA ALA A 10 -2.20 -10.62 0.55
C ALA A 10 -1.70 -9.22 0.89
N THR A 11 -0.41 -9.11 1.21
CA THR A 11 0.24 -7.85 1.59
C THR A 11 1.18 -7.36 0.50
N SER A 12 1.05 -6.09 0.11
CA SER A 12 2.13 -5.40 -0.57
C SER A 12 2.91 -4.55 0.42
N ILE A 13 4.23 -4.61 0.33
CA ILE A 13 5.16 -3.81 1.12
C ILE A 13 5.76 -2.77 0.18
N LYS A 14 5.66 -1.50 0.55
CA LYS A 14 6.17 -0.37 -0.24
C LYS A 14 6.91 0.59 0.68
N SER A 15 8.03 1.10 0.22
CA SER A 15 8.70 2.22 0.85
C SER A 15 8.51 3.46 0.00
N ILE A 16 8.40 4.62 0.66
CA ILE A 16 8.38 5.91 0.00
C ILE A 16 9.26 6.88 0.77
N ASP A 17 10.18 7.53 0.07
CA ASP A 17 10.97 8.62 0.61
C ASP A 17 10.14 9.90 0.54
N LEU A 18 9.68 10.41 1.68
CA LEU A 18 8.84 11.61 1.72
C LEU A 18 9.60 12.89 1.42
N ASP A 19 10.94 12.87 1.44
CA ASP A 19 11.78 14.05 1.18
C ASP A 19 12.09 14.23 -0.31
N ALA A 20 11.98 13.17 -1.12
CA ALA A 20 12.21 13.26 -2.55
C ALA A 20 11.32 14.33 -3.21
N ALA A 21 11.92 15.16 -4.08
CA ALA A 21 11.26 16.30 -4.72
C ALA A 21 9.92 15.94 -5.40
N THR A 22 9.82 14.74 -5.98
CA THR A 22 8.61 14.19 -6.59
C THR A 22 7.44 14.08 -5.62
N TYR A 23 7.70 13.73 -4.36
CA TYR A 23 6.68 13.49 -3.33
C TYR A 23 6.42 14.68 -2.42
N GLN A 24 7.12 15.79 -2.64
CA GLN A 24 6.72 17.11 -2.15
C GLN A 24 5.47 17.63 -2.88
N SER A 25 5.20 17.14 -4.09
CA SER A 25 3.95 17.41 -4.80
C SER A 25 2.81 16.56 -4.23
N GLY A 26 1.83 17.22 -3.60
CA GLY A 26 0.69 16.54 -2.98
C GLY A 26 -0.15 15.72 -3.97
N SER A 27 -0.30 16.17 -5.22
CA SER A 27 -1.02 15.42 -6.26
C SER A 27 -0.26 14.15 -6.67
N THR A 28 1.07 14.25 -6.80
CA THR A 28 1.93 13.10 -7.10
C THR A 28 1.93 12.08 -5.95
N LEU A 29 2.05 12.53 -4.71
CA LEU A 29 1.98 11.67 -3.53
C LEU A 29 0.63 10.95 -3.47
N THR A 30 -0.48 11.70 -3.59
CA THR A 30 -1.85 11.14 -3.58
C THR A 30 -2.03 10.08 -4.67
N ARG A 31 -1.66 10.39 -5.91
CA ARG A 31 -1.76 9.46 -7.04
C ARG A 31 -0.94 8.20 -6.82
N THR A 32 0.27 8.35 -6.25
CA THR A 32 1.17 7.22 -5.99
C THR A 32 0.59 6.30 -4.93
N LEU A 33 0.19 6.85 -3.79
CA LEU A 33 -0.35 6.08 -2.67
C LEU A 33 -1.67 5.38 -3.01
N ASN A 34 -2.61 6.10 -3.63
CA ASN A 34 -3.87 5.48 -4.08
C ASN A 34 -3.62 4.43 -5.17
N GLY A 35 -2.64 4.65 -6.05
CA GLY A 35 -2.23 3.65 -7.03
C GLY A 35 -1.67 2.37 -6.41
N TYR A 36 -1.03 2.45 -5.24
CA TYR A 36 -0.65 1.25 -4.48
C TYR A 36 -1.87 0.53 -3.93
N VAL A 37 -2.81 1.26 -3.31
CA VAL A 37 -4.08 0.71 -2.82
C VAL A 37 -4.82 -0.02 -3.93
N ASP A 38 -5.00 0.60 -5.10
CA ASP A 38 -5.73 0.00 -6.22
C ASP A 38 -5.05 -1.27 -6.75
N LYS A 39 -3.71 -1.29 -6.78
CA LYS A 39 -2.96 -2.49 -7.18
C LYS A 39 -3.13 -3.64 -6.20
N VAL A 40 -3.30 -3.37 -4.91
CA VAL A 40 -3.58 -4.41 -3.90
C VAL A 40 -5.03 -4.85 -3.98
N ALA A 41 -5.97 -3.90 -4.02
CA ALA A 41 -7.41 -4.16 -4.13
C ALA A 41 -7.74 -5.02 -5.37
N GLY A 42 -7.14 -4.69 -6.51
CA GLY A 42 -7.34 -5.39 -7.78
C GLY A 42 -6.63 -6.74 -7.90
N PHE A 43 -5.85 -7.17 -6.90
CA PHE A 43 -5.16 -8.45 -6.98
C PHE A 43 -6.13 -9.63 -6.86
N GLN A 44 -6.17 -10.46 -7.91
CA GLN A 44 -7.05 -11.63 -8.04
C GLN A 44 -6.31 -12.98 -7.91
N GLY A 45 -5.06 -12.94 -7.42
CA GLY A 45 -4.16 -14.10 -7.45
C GLY A 45 -3.23 -14.09 -8.67
N ARG A 46 -2.20 -14.95 -8.62
CA ARG A 46 -1.20 -15.12 -9.68
C ARG A 46 -0.47 -16.45 -9.47
N THR A 47 0.03 -17.03 -10.56
CA THR A 47 1.05 -18.08 -10.51
C THR A 47 2.41 -17.49 -10.87
N TRP A 48 3.42 -17.69 -10.03
CA TRP A 48 4.78 -17.23 -10.25
C TRP A 48 5.79 -18.14 -9.54
N ALA A 49 6.91 -18.44 -10.21
CA ALA A 49 7.97 -19.32 -9.70
C ALA A 49 7.45 -20.67 -9.13
N GLY A 50 6.42 -21.25 -9.78
CA GLY A 50 5.80 -22.51 -9.34
C GLY A 50 4.79 -22.39 -8.19
N VAL A 51 4.70 -21.23 -7.53
CA VAL A 51 3.70 -20.95 -6.49
C VAL A 51 2.43 -20.39 -7.12
N ARG A 52 1.27 -20.90 -6.71
CA ARG A 52 -0.04 -20.42 -7.16
C ARG A 52 -0.83 -19.87 -5.98
N ILE A 53 -1.22 -18.60 -6.07
CA ILE A 53 -2.22 -17.98 -5.20
C ILE A 53 -3.50 -17.81 -6.02
N ARG A 54 -4.60 -18.41 -5.58
CA ARG A 54 -5.90 -18.25 -6.22
C ARG A 54 -6.66 -17.10 -5.56
N GLY A 55 -7.54 -16.44 -6.30
CA GLY A 55 -8.37 -15.36 -5.75
C GLY A 55 -9.17 -15.78 -4.52
N GLN A 56 -9.68 -17.02 -4.52
CA GLN A 56 -10.43 -17.61 -3.40
C GLN A 56 -9.59 -17.87 -2.14
N ASP A 57 -8.26 -17.93 -2.26
CA ASP A 57 -7.36 -18.11 -1.12
C ASP A 57 -7.13 -16.78 -0.38
N ILE A 58 -7.49 -15.64 -1.01
CA ILE A 58 -7.29 -14.30 -0.47
C ILE A 58 -8.49 -13.92 0.41
N THR A 59 -8.29 -13.99 1.73
CA THR A 59 -9.27 -13.62 2.74
C THR A 59 -9.10 -12.18 3.22
N GLY A 60 -7.92 -11.57 3.00
CA GLY A 60 -7.63 -10.20 3.38
C GLY A 60 -6.59 -9.54 2.47
N ARG A 61 -6.53 -8.21 2.52
CA ARG A 61 -5.60 -7.40 1.74
C ARG A 61 -4.98 -6.31 2.60
N ALA A 62 -3.67 -6.11 2.44
CA ALA A 62 -2.95 -5.07 3.16
C ALA A 62 -1.90 -4.36 2.30
N LEU A 63 -1.65 -3.10 2.63
CA LEU A 63 -0.53 -2.30 2.17
C LEU A 63 0.28 -1.87 3.39
N ASP A 64 1.49 -2.41 3.53
CA ASP A 64 2.47 -1.97 4.52
C ASP A 64 3.33 -0.87 3.87
N LEU A 65 3.13 0.37 4.30
CA LEU A 65 3.79 1.56 3.78
C LEU A 65 4.89 2.02 4.73
N ALA A 66 6.14 1.75 4.38
CA ALA A 66 7.31 2.22 5.09
C ALA A 66 7.63 3.68 4.74
N ILE A 67 7.82 4.53 5.76
CA ILE A 67 8.18 5.96 5.63
C ILE A 67 9.36 6.31 6.55
N PRO A 68 10.29 7.20 6.14
CA PRO A 68 11.46 7.56 6.95
C PRO A 68 11.11 8.43 8.18
N HIS A 69 10.00 9.16 8.11
CA HIS A 69 9.44 9.98 9.18
C HIS A 69 7.99 10.30 8.81
N SER A 70 7.26 11.01 9.68
CA SER A 70 5.84 11.34 9.43
C SER A 70 5.59 12.31 8.27
N GLY A 71 6.62 12.96 7.72
CA GLY A 71 6.48 14.02 6.72
C GLY A 71 5.85 15.31 7.23
N SER A 72 5.61 16.26 6.32
CA SER A 72 4.92 17.52 6.61
C SER A 72 3.43 17.31 6.94
N ALA A 73 2.77 18.32 7.52
CA ALA A 73 1.33 18.25 7.82
C ALA A 73 0.47 17.95 6.58
N ALA A 74 0.85 18.49 5.41
CA ALA A 74 0.16 18.20 4.16
C ALA A 74 0.33 16.74 3.72
N GLN A 75 1.53 16.18 3.85
CA GLN A 75 1.80 14.77 3.55
C GLN A 75 1.06 13.84 4.52
N GLN A 76 1.02 14.18 5.81
CA GLN A 76 0.25 13.44 6.81
C GLN A 76 -1.25 13.40 6.50
N ALA A 77 -1.82 14.53 6.04
CA ALA A 77 -3.22 14.59 5.62
C ALA A 77 -3.49 13.68 4.42
N ILE A 78 -2.58 13.64 3.44
CA ILE A 78 -2.68 12.77 2.26
C ILE A 78 -2.56 11.28 2.66
N ILE A 79 -1.62 10.94 3.54
CA ILE A 79 -1.45 9.58 4.06
C ILE A 79 -2.71 9.15 4.83
N SER A 80 -3.25 10.01 5.69
CA SER A 80 -4.49 9.75 6.43
C SER A 80 -5.68 9.54 5.49
N GLN A 81 -5.77 10.33 4.42
CA GLN A 81 -6.81 10.14 3.40
C GLN A 81 -6.61 8.84 2.61
N THR A 82 -5.36 8.43 2.36
CA THR A 82 -5.03 7.15 1.73
C THR A 82 -5.46 5.98 2.62
N VAL A 83 -5.27 6.06 3.94
CA VAL A 83 -5.74 5.01 4.88
C VAL A 83 -7.26 4.84 4.78
N LYS A 84 -8.00 5.95 4.78
CA LYS A 84 -9.46 5.93 4.58
C LYS A 84 -9.85 5.36 3.21
N TYR A 85 -9.13 5.76 2.17
CA TYR A 85 -9.34 5.24 0.82
C TYR A 85 -9.09 3.73 0.76
N GLY A 86 -8.00 3.24 1.35
CA GLY A 86 -7.70 1.81 1.49
C GLY A 86 -8.85 1.04 2.12
N ALA A 87 -9.36 1.50 3.27
CA ALA A 87 -10.49 0.88 3.94
C ALA A 87 -11.73 0.79 3.02
N SER A 88 -12.03 1.86 2.26
CA SER A 88 -13.14 1.86 1.27
C SER A 88 -12.94 0.88 0.10
N ARG A 89 -11.70 0.42 -0.12
CA ARG A 89 -11.33 -0.55 -1.16
C ARG A 89 -11.07 -1.95 -0.60
N GLY A 90 -11.35 -2.18 0.69
CA GLY A 90 -11.09 -3.45 1.37
C GLY A 90 -9.59 -3.76 1.55
N VAL A 91 -8.76 -2.72 1.67
CA VAL A 91 -7.31 -2.82 1.89
C VAL A 91 -6.95 -2.11 3.18
N THR A 92 -6.37 -2.84 4.14
CA THR A 92 -5.79 -2.22 5.35
C THR A 92 -4.47 -1.56 4.99
N VAL A 93 -4.34 -0.25 5.23
CA VAL A 93 -3.07 0.47 5.01
C VAL A 93 -2.37 0.69 6.35
N ASN A 94 -1.24 0.02 6.54
CA ASN A 94 -0.41 0.13 7.73
C ASN A 94 0.74 1.09 7.43
N VAL A 95 0.85 2.18 8.19
CA VAL A 95 1.95 3.14 8.04
C VAL A 95 3.04 2.78 9.05
N ILE A 96 4.24 2.51 8.57
CA ILE A 96 5.35 1.97 9.37
C ILE A 96 6.53 2.94 9.29
N PRO A 97 6.75 3.76 10.31
CA PRO A 97 7.98 4.55 10.41
C PRO A 97 9.19 3.62 10.54
N PHE A 98 10.28 3.91 9.83
CA PHE A 98 11.58 3.29 10.08
C PHE A 98 12.62 4.35 10.48
N PRO A 99 13.48 4.05 11.47
CA PRO A 99 14.53 4.96 11.93
C PRO A 99 15.66 5.13 10.92
#